data_AF-A0ABD1CHW6-F1
#
_entry.id   AF-A0ABD1CHW6-F1
#
_cell.length_a   1.000
_cell.length_b   1.000
_cell.length_c   1.000
_cell.angle_alpha   90.00
_cell.angle_beta   90.00
_cell.angle_gamma   90.00
#
_symmetry.space_group_name_H-M   'P 1'
#
loop_
_entity.id
_entity.type
_entity.pdbx_description
1 polymer ?
#
loop_
_entity_poly.entity_id
_entity_poly.type
_entity_poly.pdbx_seq_one_letter_code
_entity_poly.pdbx_strand_id
1 'polypeptide(L)'
;MNVNNPWSAILSTFDHIPKYQNVRHTGPPKRLQNPPAIASHTGGSQYCNAIESVKKGVLDPGSGKEPKPNPYPANLELYCKNLAILNTILEDVLNSAETLVEQLKVLHVLMKEEIVGRSWSLGRVIEGMRSVCGCMRSELEVRRTIAENIGHSINSVELILHVSLWEQLSSRNDASYFFIEMLEVEFKVPQ
;
A
#
# COMPACT_ATOMS: atom_id res chain seq x y z
N MET A 1 20.38 30.26 -1.43
CA MET A 1 19.69 29.99 -0.15
C MET A 1 18.30 29.52 -0.51
N ASN A 2 18.09 28.20 -0.54
CA ASN A 2 16.88 27.59 -1.10
C ASN A 2 15.82 27.48 0.00
N VAL A 3 14.76 28.27 -0.14
CA VAL A 3 13.64 28.34 0.81
C VAL A 3 12.86 27.04 0.72
N ASN A 4 12.55 26.47 1.89
CA ASN A 4 11.63 25.36 2.11
C ASN A 4 10.56 25.25 1.03
N ASN A 5 10.74 24.33 0.08
CA ASN A 5 9.73 24.01 -0.90
C ASN A 5 8.69 23.11 -0.21
N PRO A 6 7.43 23.55 -0.01
CA PRO A 6 6.41 22.69 0.59
C PRO A 6 6.22 21.39 -0.21
N TRP A 7 6.51 21.38 -1.52
CA TRP A 7 6.49 20.19 -2.37
C TRP A 7 7.55 19.15 -2.00
N SER A 8 8.71 19.55 -1.45
CA SER A 8 9.71 18.57 -1.00
C SER A 8 9.26 17.84 0.26
N ALA A 9 8.53 18.51 1.16
CA ALA A 9 7.92 17.86 2.32
C ALA A 9 6.82 16.87 1.89
N ILE A 10 6.02 17.26 0.90
CA ILE A 10 4.97 16.43 0.29
C ILE A 10 5.55 15.16 -0.31
N LEU A 11 6.54 15.29 -1.20
CA LEU A 11 7.17 14.15 -1.85
C LEU A 11 7.95 13.27 -0.86
N SER A 12 8.55 13.86 0.19
CA SER A 12 9.24 13.09 1.24
C SER A 12 8.32 12.21 2.10
N THR A 13 7.03 12.54 2.15
CA THR A 13 6.02 11.69 2.82
C THR A 13 5.80 10.40 2.04
N PHE A 14 5.99 10.43 0.71
CA PHE A 14 5.94 9.24 -0.14
C PHE A 14 7.27 8.48 -0.18
N ASP A 15 8.41 9.09 0.19
CA ASP A 15 9.71 8.41 0.28
C ASP A 15 9.74 7.24 1.29
N HIS A 16 8.80 7.19 2.24
CA HIS A 16 8.64 6.10 3.22
C HIS A 16 7.87 4.90 2.66
N ILE A 17 7.28 5.06 1.47
CA ILE A 17 6.73 3.94 0.71
C ILE A 17 7.91 3.22 0.05
N PRO A 18 8.10 1.92 0.28
CA PRO A 18 9.32 1.21 -0.15
C PRO A 18 9.54 1.14 -1.67
N LYS A 19 8.65 1.73 -2.49
CA LYS A 19 8.85 1.99 -3.92
C LYS A 19 9.90 3.09 -4.21
N TYR A 20 10.22 3.98 -3.26
CA TYR A 20 11.01 5.19 -3.53
C TYR A 20 12.47 5.15 -3.07
N GLN A 21 12.90 4.10 -2.37
CA GLN A 21 14.28 3.99 -1.87
C GLN A 21 15.35 3.65 -2.94
N ASN A 22 14.97 3.31 -4.18
CA ASN A 22 15.90 2.79 -5.18
C ASN A 22 16.28 3.74 -6.34
N VAL A 23 15.93 5.03 -6.28
CA VAL A 23 16.17 5.97 -7.41
C VAL A 23 17.43 6.85 -7.21
N ARG A 24 18.22 6.62 -6.15
CA ARG A 24 19.51 7.31 -5.96
C ARG A 24 20.66 6.32 -6.11
N HIS A 25 21.00 5.94 -7.35
CA HIS A 25 22.38 5.84 -7.84
C HIS A 25 22.46 5.17 -9.23
N THR A 26 23.27 5.79 -10.11
CA THR A 26 23.84 5.30 -11.38
C THR A 26 23.13 5.65 -12.71
N GLY A 27 23.78 6.54 -13.49
CA GLY A 27 24.18 6.36 -14.92
C GLY A 27 23.12 6.29 -16.04
N PRO A 28 23.48 6.68 -17.29
CA PRO A 28 22.55 6.76 -18.44
C PRO A 28 22.21 5.37 -19.04
N PRO A 29 21.17 5.28 -19.90
CA PRO A 29 20.19 4.20 -19.83
C PRO A 29 20.51 2.99 -20.72
N LYS A 30 20.25 1.79 -20.20
CA LYS A 30 20.01 0.59 -21.01
C LYS A 30 18.50 0.29 -21.02
N ARG A 31 17.99 0.06 -22.23
CA ARG A 31 16.61 -0.30 -22.58
C ARG A 31 16.03 -1.40 -21.69
N LEU A 32 14.74 -1.22 -21.36
CA LEU A 32 13.70 -2.23 -21.15
C LEU A 32 14.06 -3.41 -20.23
N GLN A 33 13.82 -3.26 -18.94
CA GLN A 33 13.24 -4.33 -18.14
C GLN A 33 12.51 -3.76 -16.92
N ASN A 34 11.18 -3.79 -17.00
CA ASN A 34 10.16 -3.67 -15.95
C ASN A 34 10.09 -2.36 -15.11
N PRO A 35 8.94 -1.67 -15.09
CA PRO A 35 8.73 -0.53 -14.18
C PRO A 35 8.77 -0.99 -12.71
N PRO A 36 9.15 -0.12 -11.77
CA PRO A 36 9.46 -0.48 -10.38
C PRO A 36 8.21 -0.96 -9.66
N ALA A 37 8.04 -2.28 -9.67
CA ALA A 37 6.97 -2.95 -8.99
C ALA A 37 7.25 -2.99 -7.47
N ILE A 38 6.31 -2.43 -6.71
CA ILE A 38 5.66 -3.16 -5.60
C ILE A 38 6.61 -3.65 -4.48
N ALA A 39 6.81 -2.85 -3.43
CA ALA A 39 7.47 -3.32 -2.21
C ALA A 39 6.53 -3.48 -0.99
N SER A 40 5.31 -2.91 -1.01
CA SER A 40 4.26 -3.19 -0.01
C SER A 40 3.26 -4.28 -0.44
N HIS A 41 3.01 -4.45 -1.75
CA HIS A 41 2.00 -5.41 -2.22
C HIS A 41 2.55 -6.84 -2.42
N THR A 42 3.85 -6.99 -2.63
CA THR A 42 4.55 -8.28 -2.74
C THR A 42 4.69 -8.91 -1.36
N GLY A 43 5.02 -8.12 -0.34
CA GLY A 43 5.14 -8.61 1.04
C GLY A 43 3.83 -9.15 1.61
N GLY A 44 2.72 -8.42 1.45
CA GLY A 44 1.41 -8.86 1.95
C GLY A 44 0.93 -10.18 1.33
N SER A 45 1.00 -10.29 0.00
CA SER A 45 0.57 -11.50 -0.72
C SER A 45 1.48 -12.70 -0.38
N GLN A 46 2.78 -12.47 -0.18
CA GLN A 46 3.70 -13.52 0.30
C GLN A 46 3.30 -14.06 1.68
N TYR A 47 2.91 -13.20 2.62
CA TYR A 47 2.45 -13.65 3.93
C TYR A 47 1.10 -14.38 3.85
N CYS A 48 0.15 -13.90 3.05
CA CYS A 48 -1.11 -14.62 2.81
C CYS A 48 -0.88 -16.01 2.22
N ASN A 49 0.01 -16.14 1.22
CA ASN A 49 0.35 -17.43 0.60
C ASN A 49 1.12 -18.35 1.56
N ALA A 50 1.96 -17.80 2.42
CA ALA A 50 2.64 -18.57 3.48
C ALA A 50 1.63 -19.11 4.51
N ILE A 51 0.66 -18.28 4.92
CA ILE A 51 -0.44 -18.71 5.81
C ILE A 51 -1.27 -19.80 5.15
N GLU A 52 -1.60 -19.63 3.86
CA GLU A 52 -2.31 -20.65 3.09
C GLU A 52 -1.59 -22.00 3.11
N SER A 53 -0.30 -21.99 2.76
CA SER A 53 0.54 -23.19 2.70
C SER A 53 0.61 -23.91 4.04
N VAL A 54 0.86 -23.17 5.12
CA VAL A 54 1.02 -23.75 6.46
C VAL A 54 -0.31 -24.25 7.03
N LYS A 55 -1.44 -23.56 6.75
CA LYS A 55 -2.76 -24.01 7.21
C LYS A 55 -3.35 -25.13 6.38
N LYS A 56 -3.11 -25.17 5.07
CA LYS A 56 -3.55 -26.27 4.20
C LYS A 56 -3.00 -27.62 4.66
N GLY A 57 -1.75 -27.64 5.14
CA GLY A 57 -1.14 -28.83 5.73
C GLY A 57 -1.83 -29.35 7.02
N VAL A 58 -2.61 -28.52 7.70
CA VAL A 58 -3.38 -28.88 8.91
C VAL A 58 -4.85 -29.16 8.59
N LEU A 59 -5.39 -28.45 7.59
CA LEU A 59 -6.80 -28.55 7.17
C LEU A 59 -7.07 -29.71 6.19
N ASP A 60 -6.04 -30.30 5.57
CA ASP A 60 -6.22 -31.45 4.66
C ASP A 60 -6.39 -32.78 5.43
N PRO A 61 -7.59 -33.42 5.38
CA PRO A 61 -7.88 -34.67 6.08
C PRO A 61 -7.16 -35.90 5.49
N GLY A 62 -6.44 -35.75 4.37
CA GLY A 62 -5.66 -36.81 3.72
C GLY A 62 -4.24 -36.99 4.26
N SER A 63 -3.78 -36.12 5.16
CA SER A 63 -2.49 -36.31 5.83
C SER A 63 -2.67 -37.37 6.93
N GLY A 64 -2.26 -38.62 6.67
CA GLY A 64 -2.47 -39.77 7.57
C GLY A 64 -1.71 -39.72 8.91
N LYS A 65 -1.84 -38.62 9.67
CA LYS A 65 -1.26 -38.42 11.00
C LYS A 65 -2.38 -38.28 12.03
N GLU A 66 -2.38 -39.20 12.99
CA GLU A 66 -3.22 -39.24 14.18
C GLU A 66 -3.32 -37.89 14.94
N PRO A 67 -4.42 -37.69 15.70
CA PRO A 67 -4.90 -36.38 16.10
C PRO A 67 -4.10 -35.79 17.27
N LYS A 68 -3.20 -34.87 16.95
CA LYS A 68 -3.03 -33.64 17.73
C LYS A 68 -2.96 -32.46 16.76
N PRO A 69 -4.08 -32.08 16.13
CA PRO A 69 -4.07 -30.94 15.24
C PRO A 69 -4.08 -29.72 16.14
N ASN A 70 -2.92 -29.22 16.53
CA ASN A 70 -2.86 -27.84 16.97
C ASN A 70 -3.37 -27.00 15.78
N PRO A 71 -4.56 -26.36 15.87
CA PRO A 71 -5.10 -25.59 14.75
C PRO A 71 -4.21 -24.37 14.41
N TYR A 72 -3.24 -24.07 15.27
CA TYR A 72 -2.25 -23.02 15.11
C TYR A 72 -0.86 -23.63 14.87
N PRO A 73 -0.50 -23.94 13.61
CA PRO A 73 0.82 -24.44 13.26
C PRO A 73 1.95 -23.44 13.58
N ALA A 74 3.17 -23.94 13.75
CA ALA A 74 4.34 -23.11 14.00
C ALA A 74 4.52 -22.05 12.90
N ASN A 75 4.97 -20.85 13.28
CA ASN A 75 5.14 -19.66 12.42
C ASN A 75 3.87 -18.95 11.95
N LEU A 76 2.66 -19.48 12.19
CA LEU A 76 1.41 -18.80 11.82
C LEU A 76 1.30 -17.42 12.48
N GLU A 77 1.59 -17.35 13.79
CA GLU A 77 1.57 -16.11 14.55
C GLU A 77 2.53 -15.06 13.96
N LEU A 78 3.71 -15.48 13.48
CA LEU A 78 4.69 -14.60 12.86
C LEU A 78 4.14 -13.98 11.58
N TYR A 79 3.50 -14.77 10.70
CA TYR A 79 2.92 -14.25 9.47
C TYR A 79 1.73 -13.32 9.73
N CYS A 80 0.87 -13.64 10.70
CA CYS A 80 -0.23 -12.75 11.10
C CYS A 80 0.29 -11.43 11.69
N LYS A 81 1.34 -11.46 12.52
CA LYS A 81 1.99 -10.25 13.03
C LYS A 81 2.58 -9.40 11.90
N ASN A 82 3.20 -10.02 10.90
CA ASN A 82 3.72 -9.28 9.76
C ASN A 82 2.61 -8.62 8.93
N LEU A 83 1.46 -9.28 8.75
CA LEU A 83 0.28 -8.65 8.13
C LEU A 83 -0.24 -7.46 8.96
N ALA A 84 -0.27 -7.58 10.28
CA ALA A 84 -0.66 -6.49 11.17
C ALA A 84 0.29 -5.29 11.04
N ILE A 85 1.61 -5.52 10.98
CA ILE A 85 2.62 -4.48 10.76
C ILE A 85 2.38 -3.77 9.41
N LEU A 86 2.09 -4.52 8.33
CA LEU A 86 1.78 -3.92 7.04
C LEU A 86 0.53 -3.02 7.08
N ASN A 87 -0.49 -3.41 7.86
CA ASN A 87 -1.67 -2.58 8.06
C ASN A 87 -1.34 -1.29 8.84
N THR A 88 -0.50 -1.37 9.88
CA THR A 88 -0.03 -0.18 10.61
C THR A 88 0.74 0.77 9.70
N ILE A 89 1.63 0.25 8.84
CA ILE A 89 2.36 1.08 7.87
C ILE A 89 1.39 1.78 6.92
N LEU A 90 0.39 1.05 6.39
CA LEU A 90 -0.62 1.64 5.51
C LEU A 90 -1.46 2.71 6.22
N GLU A 91 -1.79 2.50 7.49
CA GLU A 91 -2.50 3.45 8.33
C GLU A 91 -1.68 4.73 8.57
N ASP A 92 -0.39 4.60 8.87
CA ASP A 92 0.52 5.75 9.06
C ASP A 92 0.64 6.58 7.77
N VAL A 93 0.78 5.92 6.61
CA VAL A 93 0.82 6.60 5.31
C VAL A 93 -0.50 7.30 5.01
N LEU A 94 -1.64 6.64 5.29
CA LEU A 94 -2.97 7.25 5.11
C LEU A 94 -3.14 8.49 5.98
N ASN A 95 -2.80 8.41 7.28
CA ASN A 95 -2.89 9.55 8.21
C ASN A 95 -2.01 10.72 7.75
N SER A 96 -0.83 10.42 7.23
CA SER A 96 0.09 11.43 6.69
C SER A 96 -0.49 12.10 5.44
N ALA A 97 -1.05 11.31 4.52
CA ALA A 97 -1.69 11.81 3.29
C ALA A 97 -2.93 12.65 3.60
N GLU A 98 -3.75 12.26 4.56
CA GLU A 98 -4.92 13.03 5.01
C GLU A 98 -4.52 14.36 5.63
N THR A 99 -3.50 14.35 6.49
CA THR A 99 -2.93 15.57 7.07
C THR A 99 -2.46 16.53 5.97
N LEU A 100 -1.81 15.99 4.94
CA LEU A 100 -1.38 16.79 3.80
C LEU A 100 -2.57 17.38 3.03
N VAL A 101 -3.63 16.59 2.80
CA VAL A 101 -4.84 17.09 2.15
C VAL A 101 -5.44 18.26 2.92
N GLU A 102 -5.46 18.23 4.25
CA GLU A 102 -5.90 19.37 5.06
C GLU A 102 -4.99 20.60 4.89
N GLN A 103 -3.67 20.41 4.86
CA GLN A 103 -2.72 21.50 4.60
C GLN A 103 -2.94 22.13 3.21
N LEU A 104 -3.18 21.31 2.17
CA LEU A 104 -3.46 21.79 0.82
C LEU A 104 -4.79 22.57 0.76
N LYS A 105 -5.82 22.20 1.53
CA LYS A 105 -7.06 22.98 1.62
C LYS A 105 -6.82 24.36 2.20
N VAL A 106 -6.04 24.47 3.26
CA VAL A 106 -5.67 25.76 3.85
C VAL A 106 -4.92 26.61 2.82
N LEU A 107 -3.98 26.00 2.09
CA LEU A 107 -3.27 26.68 1.01
C LEU A 107 -4.20 27.14 -0.11
N HIS A 108 -5.19 26.34 -0.48
CA HIS A 108 -6.18 26.68 -1.51
C HIS A 108 -7.02 27.89 -1.17
N VAL A 109 -7.37 28.07 0.12
CA VAL A 109 -8.06 29.29 0.59
C VAL A 109 -7.19 30.54 0.40
N LEU A 110 -5.87 30.41 0.54
CA LEU A 110 -4.92 31.51 0.44
C LEU A 110 -4.54 31.84 -1.01
N MET A 111 -4.34 30.83 -1.85
CA MET A 111 -3.83 30.98 -3.23
C MET A 111 -4.93 31.04 -4.31
N LYS A 112 -6.20 30.77 -3.96
CA LYS A 112 -7.33 30.63 -4.92
C LYS A 112 -7.04 29.55 -5.98
N GLU A 113 -7.75 29.55 -7.12
CA GLU A 113 -7.58 28.56 -8.22
C GLU A 113 -6.28 28.75 -9.02
N GLU A 114 -5.16 28.90 -8.32
CA GLU A 114 -3.86 28.98 -8.97
C GLU A 114 -3.46 27.62 -9.55
N ILE A 115 -2.82 27.67 -10.72
CA ILE A 115 -2.18 26.50 -11.33
C ILE A 115 -0.93 26.20 -10.51
N VAL A 116 -0.83 24.96 -10.06
CA VAL A 116 0.23 24.43 -9.23
C VAL A 116 1.01 23.37 -10.01
N GLY A 117 2.34 23.43 -9.93
CA GLY A 117 3.20 22.57 -10.74
C GLY A 117 3.22 23.04 -12.20
N ARG A 118 3.10 22.12 -13.15
CA ARG A 118 3.17 22.43 -14.59
C ARG A 118 1.82 22.75 -15.20
N SER A 119 0.77 22.00 -14.84
CA SER A 119 -0.52 22.08 -15.55
C SER A 119 -1.78 21.91 -14.70
N TRP A 120 -1.65 21.66 -13.38
CA TRP A 120 -2.77 21.24 -12.55
C TRP A 120 -3.27 22.35 -11.63
N SER A 121 -4.58 22.52 -11.46
CA SER A 121 -5.08 23.45 -10.45
C SER A 121 -5.04 22.83 -9.05
N LEU A 122 -4.82 23.65 -8.02
CA LEU A 122 -4.76 23.19 -6.63
C LEU A 122 -6.03 22.42 -6.21
N GLY A 123 -7.20 22.89 -6.65
CA GLY A 123 -8.47 22.22 -6.37
C GLY A 123 -8.54 20.80 -6.93
N ARG A 124 -8.04 20.58 -8.15
CA ARG A 124 -7.99 19.24 -8.78
C ARG A 124 -7.03 18.30 -8.07
N VAL A 125 -5.89 18.81 -7.62
CA VAL A 125 -4.93 18.04 -6.83
C VAL A 125 -5.57 17.59 -5.50
N ILE A 126 -6.28 18.49 -4.80
CA ILE A 126 -6.98 18.17 -3.56
C ILE A 126 -8.07 17.12 -3.79
N GLU A 127 -8.87 17.28 -4.84
CA GLU A 127 -9.93 16.34 -5.21
C GLU A 127 -9.37 14.93 -5.45
N GLY A 128 -8.33 14.83 -6.29
CA GLY A 128 -7.70 13.55 -6.58
C GLY A 128 -7.01 12.93 -5.36
N MET A 129 -6.31 13.73 -4.55
CA MET A 129 -5.69 13.24 -3.31
C MET A 129 -6.74 12.74 -2.29
N ARG A 130 -7.90 13.38 -2.17
CA ARG A 130 -9.02 12.86 -1.37
C ARG A 130 -9.52 11.53 -1.90
N SER A 131 -9.64 11.39 -3.22
CA SER A 131 -10.05 10.12 -3.84
C SER A 131 -9.05 9.01 -3.52
N VAL A 132 -7.74 9.27 -3.63
CA VAL A 132 -6.68 8.32 -3.24
C VAL A 132 -6.79 7.93 -1.76
N CYS A 133 -6.93 8.90 -0.86
CA CYS A 133 -7.09 8.62 0.58
C CYS A 133 -8.34 7.75 0.85
N GLY A 134 -9.46 8.05 0.18
CA GLY A 134 -10.68 7.24 0.28
C GLY A 134 -10.47 5.79 -0.18
N CYS A 135 -9.76 5.59 -1.29
CA CYS A 135 -9.41 4.25 -1.78
C CYS A 135 -8.50 3.50 -0.79
N MET A 136 -7.46 4.16 -0.29
CA MET A 136 -6.52 3.58 0.69
C MET A 136 -7.22 3.22 2.00
N ARG A 137 -8.17 4.05 2.47
CA ARG A 137 -8.97 3.77 3.66
C ARG A 137 -9.84 2.53 3.50
N SER A 138 -10.55 2.44 2.37
CA SER A 138 -11.37 1.26 2.06
C SER A 138 -10.52 -0.01 1.93
N GLU A 139 -9.33 0.09 1.33
CA GLU A 139 -8.38 -1.03 1.24
C GLU A 139 -7.87 -1.45 2.62
N LEU A 140 -7.49 -0.50 3.47
CA LEU A 140 -7.02 -0.75 4.83
C LEU A 140 -8.07 -1.45 5.68
N GLU A 141 -9.34 -1.06 5.59
CA GLU A 141 -10.43 -1.69 6.33
C GLU A 141 -10.54 -3.19 6.01
N VAL A 142 -10.56 -3.54 4.72
CA VAL A 142 -10.65 -4.94 4.31
C VAL A 142 -9.37 -5.71 4.67
N ARG A 143 -8.19 -5.11 4.49
CA ARG A 143 -6.91 -5.74 4.88
C ARG A 143 -6.80 -5.98 6.38
N ARG A 144 -7.36 -5.09 7.21
CA ARG A 144 -7.44 -5.28 8.66
C ARG A 144 -8.32 -6.48 9.00
N THR A 145 -9.51 -6.56 8.41
CA THR A 145 -10.39 -7.72 8.58
C THR A 145 -9.71 -9.02 8.14
N ILE A 146 -9.01 -9.04 7.01
CA ILE A 146 -8.29 -10.24 6.57
C ILE A 146 -7.18 -10.61 7.56
N ALA A 147 -6.33 -9.66 7.96
CA ALA A 147 -5.20 -9.92 8.85
C ALA A 147 -5.64 -10.48 10.22
N GLU A 148 -6.77 -10.02 10.74
CA GLU A 148 -7.34 -10.48 12.00
C GLU A 148 -7.93 -11.89 11.90
N ASN A 149 -8.45 -12.30 10.74
CA ASN A 149 -9.27 -13.52 10.60
C ASN A 149 -8.59 -14.67 9.84
N ILE A 150 -7.64 -14.40 8.94
CA ILE A 150 -6.99 -15.43 8.10
C ILE A 150 -6.29 -16.53 8.94
N GLY A 151 -5.75 -16.15 10.09
CA GLY A 151 -5.16 -17.09 11.06
C GLY A 151 -6.18 -18.05 11.68
N HIS A 152 -7.46 -17.65 11.75
CA HIS A 152 -8.53 -18.40 12.39
C HIS A 152 -9.41 -19.21 11.43
N SER A 153 -9.21 -19.10 10.11
CA SER A 153 -9.97 -19.86 9.11
C SER A 153 -10.02 -21.36 9.43
N ILE A 154 -11.23 -21.92 9.47
CA ILE A 154 -11.48 -23.31 9.91
C ILE A 154 -11.60 -24.29 8.74
N ASN A 155 -11.74 -23.77 7.52
CA ASN A 155 -11.84 -24.56 6.30
C ASN A 155 -10.98 -23.94 5.17
N SER A 156 -10.67 -24.75 4.17
CA SER A 156 -9.83 -24.34 3.04
C SER A 156 -10.48 -23.27 2.17
N VAL A 157 -11.81 -23.25 2.06
CA VAL A 157 -12.56 -22.28 1.24
C VAL A 157 -12.42 -20.86 1.81
N GLU A 158 -12.59 -20.71 3.12
CA GLU A 158 -12.44 -19.45 3.85
C GLU A 158 -11.00 -18.92 3.75
N LEU A 159 -10.02 -19.82 3.88
CA LEU A 159 -8.60 -19.49 3.72
C LEU A 159 -8.30 -18.98 2.30
N ILE A 160 -8.77 -19.68 1.27
CA ILE A 160 -8.60 -19.28 -0.14
C ILE A 160 -9.31 -17.95 -0.41
N LEU A 161 -10.49 -17.73 0.18
CA LEU A 161 -11.23 -16.47 0.04
C LEU A 161 -10.41 -15.29 0.58
N HIS A 162 -9.83 -15.42 1.77
CA HIS A 162 -8.99 -14.37 2.35
C HIS A 162 -7.76 -14.04 1.49
N VAL A 163 -7.07 -15.07 1.00
CA VAL A 163 -5.91 -14.90 0.11
C VAL A 163 -6.32 -14.22 -1.20
N SER A 164 -7.36 -14.73 -1.85
CA SER A 164 -7.87 -14.20 -3.12
C SER A 164 -8.34 -12.75 -2.98
N LEU A 165 -9.02 -12.42 -1.89
CA LEU A 165 -9.48 -11.06 -1.61
C LEU A 165 -8.30 -10.11 -1.39
N TRP A 166 -7.26 -10.53 -0.67
CA TRP A 166 -6.04 -9.74 -0.49
C TRP A 166 -5.37 -9.40 -1.83
N GLU A 167 -5.27 -10.39 -2.72
CA GLU A 167 -4.70 -10.20 -4.06
C GLU A 167 -5.54 -9.25 -4.92
N GLN A 168 -6.86 -9.41 -4.93
CA GLN A 168 -7.78 -8.53 -5.67
C GLN A 168 -7.75 -7.07 -5.19
N LEU A 169 -7.63 -6.83 -3.88
CA LEU A 169 -7.49 -5.47 -3.35
C LEU A 169 -6.26 -4.77 -3.92
N SER A 170 -5.20 -5.53 -4.19
CA SER A 170 -3.93 -4.98 -4.66
C SER A 170 -3.98 -4.49 -6.11
N SER A 171 -4.90 -5.00 -6.94
CA SER A 171 -5.13 -4.55 -8.32
C SER A 171 -6.31 -3.59 -8.48
N ARG A 172 -7.19 -3.50 -7.48
CA ARG A 172 -8.39 -2.65 -7.54
C ARG A 172 -8.07 -1.15 -7.64
N ASN A 173 -6.92 -0.73 -7.11
CA ASN A 173 -6.57 0.68 -6.93
C ASN A 173 -5.55 1.22 -7.94
N ASP A 174 -5.39 0.56 -9.10
CA ASP A 174 -4.45 0.95 -10.16
C ASP A 174 -4.60 2.41 -10.61
N ALA A 175 -5.83 2.92 -10.71
CA ALA A 175 -6.09 4.32 -11.07
C ALA A 175 -5.56 5.31 -10.02
N SER A 176 -5.65 4.96 -8.73
CA SER A 176 -5.10 5.78 -7.64
C SER A 176 -3.57 5.78 -7.67
N TYR A 177 -2.95 4.66 -8.00
CA TYR A 177 -1.49 4.60 -8.17
C TYR A 177 -1.01 5.39 -9.37
N PHE A 178 -1.71 5.28 -10.51
CA PHE A 178 -1.43 6.09 -11.69
C PHE A 178 -1.56 7.60 -11.40
N PHE A 179 -2.56 7.98 -10.61
CA PHE A 179 -2.70 9.37 -10.16
C PHE A 179 -1.49 9.85 -9.34
N ILE A 180 -0.99 9.04 -8.40
CA ILE A 180 0.20 9.37 -7.61
C ILE A 180 1.43 9.52 -8.51
N GLU A 181 1.63 8.62 -9.47
CA GLU A 181 2.73 8.70 -10.45
C GLU A 181 2.64 9.98 -11.30
N MET A 182 1.42 10.37 -11.70
CA MET A 182 1.19 11.62 -12.42
C MET A 182 1.54 12.85 -11.57
N LEU A 183 1.18 12.86 -10.28
CA LEU A 183 1.58 13.95 -9.38
C LEU A 183 3.10 14.03 -9.26
N GLU A 184 3.79 12.90 -9.16
CA GLU A 184 5.25 12.88 -9.07
C GLU A 184 5.90 13.53 -10.30
N VAL A 185 5.41 13.23 -11.50
CA VAL A 185 5.90 13.85 -12.75
C VAL A 185 5.63 15.35 -12.76
N GLU A 186 4.44 15.78 -12.33
CA GLU A 186 4.04 17.19 -12.40
C GLU A 186 4.72 18.09 -11.38
N PHE A 187 5.06 17.55 -10.22
CA PHE A 187 5.78 18.28 -9.17
C PHE A 187 7.29 18.01 -9.20
N LYS A 188 7.79 17.25 -10.18
CA LYS A 188 9.23 17.06 -10.39
C LYS A 188 9.86 18.38 -10.84
N VAL A 189 10.67 18.95 -9.94
CA VAL A 189 11.47 20.16 -10.21
C VAL A 189 12.42 19.86 -11.39
N PRO A 190 12.42 20.68 -12.45
CA PRO A 190 13.43 20.57 -13.50
C PRO A 190 14.82 20.75 -12.87
N GLN A 191 15.71 19.78 -13.06
CA GLN A 191 17.14 19.92 -12.72
C GLN A 191 17.82 20.92 -13.65
#